data_AF-A0A921MV17-F1
#
_entry.id   AF-A0A921MV17-F1
#
_cell.length_a   1.000
_cell.length_b   1.000
_cell.length_c   1.000
_cell.angle_alpha   90.00
_cell.angle_beta   90.00
_cell.angle_gamma   90.00
#
_symmetry.space_group_name_H-M   'P 1'
#
loop_
_entity.id
_entity.type
_entity.pdbx_description
1 polymer ?
#
loop_
_entity_poly.entity_id
_entity_poly.type
_entity_poly.pdbx_seq_one_letter_code
_entity_poly.pdbx_strand_id
1 'polypeptide(L)'
;MPTLLANPSAPLATGPTWPGDWSTFWPDMVIGCVTGLIIGLALWLLQIWADQRHARKVSRRVSLRIVQPLLLVLQRPTYTQGFSEISVLPRKHRTALSLIEQSDLDDWHEELATELTETLRDYRGRLWNLQADADDLEQAVERWFTVHRTSPVVREWVEARLLGASEDYLRAMVRSEDDYEAIAAAGSQIVSSRLVRKHARAYGHSLRKADRTMHNLMPILIENVRRRSNR
;
A
#
# COMPACT_ATOMS: atom_id res chain seq x y z
N MET A 1 -42.47 65.28 85.72
CA MET A 1 -43.50 65.02 84.68
C MET A 1 -43.67 66.31 83.88
N PRO A 2 -43.73 66.32 82.54
CA PRO A 2 -43.48 65.27 81.54
C PRO A 2 -42.66 65.72 80.28
N THR A 3 -42.41 64.74 79.39
CA THR A 3 -42.24 64.78 77.90
C THR A 3 -41.04 65.51 77.26
N LEU A 4 -40.03 64.84 76.67
CA LEU A 4 -39.99 64.02 75.41
C LEU A 4 -40.43 64.82 74.18
N LEU A 5 -39.77 64.86 73.02
CA LEU A 5 -38.57 64.21 72.48
C LEU A 5 -38.12 65.02 71.26
N ALA A 6 -36.83 65.01 71.00
CA ALA A 6 -36.22 65.61 69.82
C ALA A 6 -36.76 64.99 68.52
N ASN A 7 -36.92 65.86 67.53
CA ASN A 7 -37.30 65.59 66.15
C ASN A 7 -36.26 64.68 65.45
N PRO A 8 -36.63 63.50 64.90
CA PRO A 8 -35.79 62.78 63.96
C PRO A 8 -36.38 62.86 62.55
N SER A 9 -35.84 63.74 61.73
CA SER A 9 -35.92 63.62 60.28
C SER A 9 -34.83 62.65 59.81
N ALA A 10 -35.18 61.38 59.59
CA ALA A 10 -34.43 60.45 58.74
C ALA A 10 -35.36 59.31 58.26
N PRO A 11 -35.39 58.99 56.96
CA PRO A 11 -36.36 58.06 56.38
C PRO A 11 -35.98 56.59 56.58
N LEU A 12 -37.04 55.77 56.63
CA LEU A 12 -37.07 54.33 56.47
C LEU A 12 -36.41 53.89 55.16
N ALA A 13 -35.55 52.86 55.20
CA ALA A 13 -35.46 51.79 54.18
C ALA A 13 -34.28 50.86 54.49
N THR A 14 -34.46 49.88 55.39
CA THR A 14 -33.72 48.62 55.30
C THR A 14 -34.35 47.78 54.19
N GLY A 15 -33.99 48.08 52.95
CA GLY A 15 -34.28 47.23 51.79
C GLY A 15 -33.36 45.99 51.79
N PRO A 16 -33.76 44.89 51.14
CA PRO A 16 -32.92 43.70 51.00
C PRO A 16 -31.61 44.05 50.29
N THR A 17 -30.50 43.41 50.66
CA THR A 17 -29.15 43.57 50.05
C THR A 17 -29.03 43.00 48.62
N TRP A 18 -30.14 43.03 47.86
CA TRP A 18 -30.20 42.67 46.44
C TRP A 18 -30.63 43.92 45.66
N PRO A 19 -29.86 44.32 44.64
CA PRO A 19 -30.14 43.74 43.35
C PRO A 19 -28.88 43.05 42.85
N GLY A 20 -28.92 41.73 42.71
CA GLY A 20 -28.01 41.07 41.79
C GLY A 20 -28.38 41.59 40.41
N ASP A 21 -27.57 42.52 39.95
CA ASP A 21 -27.57 43.00 38.58
C ASP A 21 -27.43 41.79 37.64
N TRP A 22 -28.56 41.24 37.19
CA TRP A 22 -28.60 40.24 36.11
C TRP A 22 -28.09 40.81 34.78
N SER A 23 -27.90 42.12 34.73
CA SER A 23 -27.37 42.88 33.59
C SER A 23 -25.90 42.58 33.31
N THR A 24 -25.11 42.12 34.27
CA THR A 24 -23.72 41.68 34.07
C THR A 24 -23.61 40.18 33.84
N PHE A 25 -24.51 39.37 34.42
CA PHE A 25 -24.52 37.92 34.25
C PHE A 25 -24.78 37.47 32.80
N TRP A 26 -25.76 38.06 32.12
CA TRP A 26 -26.08 37.71 30.72
C TRP A 26 -24.93 38.05 29.76
N PRO A 27 -24.34 39.27 29.80
CA PRO A 27 -23.15 39.59 29.01
C PRO A 27 -21.95 38.72 29.33
N ASP A 28 -21.64 38.46 30.61
CA ASP A 28 -20.49 37.63 30.99
C ASP A 28 -20.66 36.17 30.56
N MET A 29 -21.89 35.63 30.60
CA MET A 29 -22.19 34.30 30.09
C MET A 29 -22.05 34.22 28.56
N VAL A 30 -22.55 35.23 27.83
CA VAL A 30 -22.39 35.32 26.37
C VAL A 30 -20.92 35.48 25.99
N ILE A 31 -20.17 36.33 26.69
CA ILE A 31 -18.73 36.52 26.49
C ILE A 31 -18.00 35.21 26.78
N GLY A 32 -18.29 34.52 27.89
CA GLY A 32 -17.71 33.22 28.20
C GLY A 32 -17.97 32.16 27.12
N CYS A 33 -19.22 32.06 26.64
CA CYS A 33 -19.58 31.16 25.54
C CYS A 33 -18.87 31.51 24.22
N VAL A 34 -18.83 32.79 23.85
CA VAL A 34 -18.16 33.27 22.64
C VAL A 34 -16.65 33.04 22.74
N THR A 35 -16.05 33.33 23.89
CA THR A 35 -14.62 33.14 24.12
C THR A 35 -14.26 31.65 24.08
N GLY A 36 -15.08 30.79 24.68
CA GLY A 36 -14.94 29.33 24.59
C GLY A 36 -15.06 28.81 23.16
N LEU A 37 -16.00 29.34 22.37
CA LEU A 37 -16.15 29.02 20.94
C LEU A 37 -14.93 29.46 20.13
N ILE A 38 -14.42 30.68 20.36
CA ILE A 38 -13.24 31.21 19.67
C ILE A 38 -12.00 30.40 20.01
N ILE A 39 -11.77 30.09 21.30
CA ILE A 39 -10.63 29.27 21.73
C ILE A 39 -10.76 27.85 21.17
N GLY A 40 -11.95 27.25 21.23
CA GLY A 40 -12.21 25.93 20.66
C GLY A 40 -11.94 25.88 19.15
N LEU A 41 -12.41 26.89 18.41
CA LEU A 41 -12.21 26.99 16.96
C LEU A 41 -10.75 27.28 16.60
N ALA A 42 -10.04 28.08 17.40
CA ALA A 42 -8.63 28.34 17.24
C ALA A 42 -7.78 27.08 17.47
N LEU A 43 -8.06 26.31 18.53
CA LEU A 43 -7.39 25.02 18.79
C LEU A 43 -7.69 23.99 17.71
N TRP A 44 -8.94 23.91 17.25
CA TRP A 44 -9.35 23.03 16.15
C TRP A 44 -8.62 23.36 14.84
N LEU A 45 -8.54 24.64 14.47
CA LEU A 45 -7.75 25.07 13.32
C LEU A 45 -6.27 24.73 13.50
N LEU A 46 -5.70 24.97 14.68
CA LEU A 46 -4.29 24.70 14.95
C LEU A 46 -3.97 23.20 14.85
N GLN A 47 -4.89 22.34 15.30
CA GLN A 47 -4.80 20.89 15.15
C GLN A 47 -4.85 20.47 13.68
N ILE A 48 -5.81 21.00 12.88
CA ILE A 48 -5.86 20.75 11.43
C ILE A 48 -4.55 21.17 10.75
N TRP A 49 -4.00 22.32 11.12
CA TRP A 49 -2.75 22.82 10.54
C TRP A 49 -1.55 21.97 10.94
N ALA A 50 -1.51 21.48 12.18
CA ALA A 50 -0.49 20.56 12.65
C ALA A 50 -0.57 19.24 11.88
N ASP A 51 -1.77 18.65 11.78
CA ASP A 51 -2.04 17.40 11.06
C ASP A 51 -1.62 17.51 9.59
N GLN A 52 -1.97 18.62 8.93
CA GLN A 52 -1.54 18.90 7.55
C GLN A 52 -0.01 18.99 7.41
N ARG A 53 0.70 19.59 8.39
CA ARG A 53 2.17 19.68 8.35
C ARG A 53 2.84 18.33 8.62
N HIS A 54 2.29 17.54 9.53
CA HIS A 54 2.79 16.20 9.83
C HIS A 54 2.59 15.27 8.63
N ALA A 55 1.41 15.24 8.03
CA ALA A 55 1.11 14.47 6.81
C ALA A 55 2.05 14.85 5.65
N ARG A 56 2.33 16.14 5.43
CA ARG A 56 3.29 16.59 4.39
C ARG A 56 4.71 16.09 4.65
N LYS A 57 5.17 16.05 5.90
CA LYS A 57 6.53 15.60 6.26
C LYS A 57 6.67 14.08 6.17
N VAL A 58 5.65 13.32 6.56
CA VAL A 58 5.61 11.85 6.44
C VAL A 58 5.57 11.46 4.96
N SER A 59 4.62 12.01 4.20
CA SER A 59 4.53 11.82 2.75
C SER A 59 5.83 12.17 2.00
N ARG A 60 6.56 13.22 2.44
CA ARG A 60 7.86 13.57 1.83
C ARG A 60 8.90 12.47 2.06
N ARG A 61 9.01 11.95 3.28
CA ARG A 61 9.99 10.92 3.65
C ARG A 61 9.66 9.57 3.03
N VAL A 62 8.40 9.15 3.11
CA VAL A 62 7.94 7.86 2.60
C VAL A 62 8.09 7.80 1.08
N SER A 63 7.67 8.84 0.34
CA SER A 63 7.84 8.82 -1.11
C SER A 63 9.30 8.91 -1.58
N LEU A 64 10.22 9.58 -0.87
CA LEU A 64 11.65 9.55 -1.27
C LEU A 64 12.25 8.15 -1.09
N ARG A 65 11.88 7.46 0.00
CA ARG A 65 12.35 6.12 0.30
C ARG A 65 11.82 5.05 -0.65
N ILE A 66 10.62 5.23 -1.20
CA ILE A 66 9.98 4.22 -2.07
C ILE A 66 10.17 4.55 -3.55
N VAL A 67 9.85 5.78 -3.98
CA VAL A 67 9.64 6.10 -5.40
C VAL A 67 10.93 5.98 -6.21
N GLN A 68 12.04 6.51 -5.71
CA GLN A 68 13.32 6.46 -6.41
C GLN A 68 13.86 5.03 -6.59
N PRO A 69 14.01 4.21 -5.53
CA PRO A 69 14.50 2.84 -5.71
C PRO A 69 13.52 1.99 -6.52
N LEU A 70 12.21 2.19 -6.35
CA LEU A 70 11.21 1.46 -7.13
C LEU A 70 11.34 1.79 -8.62
N LEU A 71 11.48 3.06 -8.99
CA LEU A 71 11.65 3.47 -10.37
C LEU A 71 12.94 2.89 -10.98
N LEU A 72 14.05 2.86 -10.23
CA LEU A 72 15.30 2.23 -10.68
C LEU A 72 15.16 0.73 -10.90
N VAL A 73 14.46 0.03 -10.02
CA VAL A 73 14.19 -1.40 -10.16
C VAL A 73 13.26 -1.66 -11.34
N LEU A 74 12.20 -0.86 -11.49
CA LEU A 74 11.18 -1.04 -12.51
C LEU A 74 11.64 -0.64 -13.93
N GLN A 75 12.69 0.19 -14.05
CA GLN A 75 13.29 0.52 -15.35
C GLN A 75 14.27 -0.53 -15.88
N ARG A 76 14.84 -1.36 -15.00
CA ARG A 76 15.79 -2.40 -15.44
C ARG A 76 15.07 -3.39 -16.36
N PRO A 77 15.63 -3.68 -17.54
CA PRO A 77 15.06 -4.71 -18.39
C PRO A 77 15.32 -6.08 -17.75
N THR A 78 14.41 -7.01 -18.00
CA THR A 78 14.42 -8.34 -17.40
C THR A 78 15.48 -9.18 -18.10
N TYR A 79 16.70 -9.18 -17.58
CA TYR A 79 17.82 -9.80 -18.28
C TYR A 79 17.85 -11.33 -18.23
N THR A 80 17.31 -11.94 -17.17
CA THR A 80 17.29 -13.41 -17.01
C THR A 80 16.31 -13.77 -15.90
N GLN A 81 15.21 -14.45 -16.22
CA GLN A 81 14.53 -15.25 -15.20
C GLN A 81 15.35 -16.54 -15.04
N GLY A 82 15.66 -16.92 -13.80
CA GLY A 82 16.07 -18.30 -13.55
C GLY A 82 14.86 -19.17 -13.87
N PHE A 83 15.01 -20.10 -14.80
CA PHE A 83 13.92 -20.95 -15.28
C PHE A 83 13.66 -22.18 -14.39
N SER A 84 14.31 -22.23 -13.22
CA SER A 84 14.36 -23.38 -12.32
C SER A 84 13.47 -23.28 -11.08
N GLU A 85 12.79 -22.15 -10.86
CA GLU A 85 11.97 -21.96 -9.65
C GLU A 85 10.65 -21.27 -10.02
N ILE A 86 9.57 -22.05 -10.12
CA ILE A 86 8.23 -21.52 -10.47
C ILE A 86 7.69 -20.61 -9.37
N SER A 87 7.82 -20.99 -8.09
CA SER A 87 7.28 -20.24 -6.94
C SER A 87 7.96 -18.89 -6.73
N VAL A 88 9.13 -18.67 -7.32
CA VAL A 88 9.85 -17.43 -7.14
C VAL A 88 9.39 -16.39 -8.15
N LEU A 89 8.83 -15.30 -7.61
CA LEU A 89 8.50 -14.12 -8.40
C LEU A 89 9.70 -13.65 -9.23
N PRO A 90 9.48 -13.16 -10.46
CA PRO A 90 10.54 -12.56 -11.25
C PRO A 90 11.30 -11.49 -10.45
N ARG A 91 12.64 -11.50 -10.52
CA ARG A 91 13.52 -10.69 -9.66
C ARG A 91 13.05 -9.24 -9.49
N LYS A 92 12.65 -8.62 -10.59
CA LYS A 92 12.12 -7.25 -10.63
C LYS A 92 10.88 -7.06 -9.74
N HIS A 93 9.90 -7.95 -9.88
CA HIS A 93 8.68 -7.94 -9.09
C HIS A 93 8.94 -8.29 -7.62
N ARG A 94 9.84 -9.25 -7.35
CA ARG A 94 10.24 -9.60 -5.98
C ARG A 94 10.90 -8.42 -5.26
N THR A 95 11.84 -7.75 -5.92
CA THR A 95 12.48 -6.55 -5.33
C THR A 95 11.46 -5.42 -5.16
N ALA A 96 10.60 -5.19 -6.15
CA ALA A 96 9.53 -4.19 -6.04
C ALA A 96 8.59 -4.49 -4.87
N LEU A 97 8.16 -5.74 -4.70
CA LEU A 97 7.32 -6.15 -3.57
C LEU A 97 8.02 -5.87 -2.24
N SER A 98 9.28 -6.28 -2.10
CA SER A 98 10.04 -6.04 -0.87
C SER A 98 10.18 -4.54 -0.52
N LEU A 99 10.37 -3.68 -1.52
CA LEU A 99 10.43 -2.23 -1.31
C LEU A 99 9.08 -1.63 -0.89
N ILE A 100 7.98 -2.18 -1.41
CA ILE A 100 6.64 -1.73 -1.06
C ILE A 100 6.23 -2.26 0.31
N GLU A 101 6.57 -3.50 0.66
CA GLU A 101 6.26 -4.11 1.96
C GLU A 101 7.07 -3.53 3.12
N GLN A 102 8.34 -3.16 2.87
CA GLN A 102 9.16 -2.45 3.85
C GLN A 102 8.72 -1.00 4.08
N SER A 103 7.69 -0.56 3.36
CA SER A 103 7.20 0.79 3.45
C SER A 103 5.86 0.84 4.16
N ASP A 104 5.64 1.91 4.91
CA ASP A 104 4.37 2.22 5.58
C ASP A 104 3.33 2.71 4.55
N LEU A 105 3.11 1.95 3.47
CA LEU A 105 2.26 2.33 2.35
C LEU A 105 0.79 2.44 2.78
N ASP A 106 0.34 1.59 3.69
CA ASP A 106 -1.03 1.61 4.17
C ASP A 106 -1.30 2.88 4.99
N ASP A 107 -0.44 3.18 5.96
CA ASP A 107 -0.48 4.43 6.74
C ASP A 107 -0.38 5.66 5.82
N TRP A 108 0.53 5.63 4.83
CA TRP A 108 0.66 6.72 3.86
C TRP A 108 -0.61 6.91 3.02
N HIS A 109 -1.29 5.84 2.63
CA HIS A 109 -2.55 5.93 1.90
C HIS A 109 -3.70 6.45 2.78
N GLU A 110 -3.74 6.04 4.05
CA GLU A 110 -4.74 6.52 5.02
C GLU A 110 -4.56 8.02 5.33
N GLU A 111 -3.31 8.47 5.50
CA GLU A 111 -3.00 9.89 5.69
C GLU A 111 -3.26 10.74 4.44
N LEU A 112 -2.91 10.22 3.25
CA LEU A 112 -3.05 10.95 2.00
C LEU A 112 -3.28 10.00 0.81
N ALA A 113 -4.55 9.70 0.57
CA ALA A 113 -4.98 8.97 -0.61
C ALA A 113 -4.63 9.75 -1.87
N THR A 114 -3.68 9.23 -2.63
CA THR A 114 -3.26 9.74 -3.94
C THR A 114 -3.27 8.62 -4.97
N GLU A 115 -3.35 9.01 -6.24
CA GLU A 115 -3.23 8.09 -7.38
C GLU A 115 -1.97 7.20 -7.27
N LEU A 116 -0.85 7.74 -6.78
CA LEU A 116 0.37 6.97 -6.55
C LEU A 116 0.18 5.89 -5.48
N THR A 117 -0.32 6.25 -4.30
CA THR A 117 -0.53 5.29 -3.20
C THR A 117 -1.54 4.20 -3.57
N GLU A 118 -2.59 4.57 -4.31
CA GLU A 118 -3.62 3.64 -4.77
C GLU A 118 -3.03 2.64 -5.79
N THR A 119 -2.29 3.15 -6.77
CA THR A 119 -1.64 2.30 -7.78
C THR A 119 -0.57 1.40 -7.16
N LEU A 120 0.17 1.87 -6.16
CA LEU A 120 1.12 1.04 -5.41
C LEU A 120 0.44 -0.06 -4.62
N ARG A 121 -0.72 0.22 -3.99
CA ARG A 121 -1.52 -0.79 -3.27
C ARG A 121 -2.10 -1.82 -4.23
N ASP A 122 -2.65 -1.41 -5.37
CA ASP A 122 -3.11 -2.35 -6.42
C ASP A 122 -1.94 -3.20 -6.91
N TYR A 123 -0.78 -2.59 -7.21
CA TYR A 123 0.39 -3.32 -7.67
C TYR A 123 0.87 -4.36 -6.64
N ARG A 124 1.00 -3.99 -5.37
CA ARG A 124 1.30 -4.95 -4.28
C ARG A 124 0.29 -6.10 -4.25
N GLY A 125 -1.01 -5.79 -4.33
CA GLY A 125 -2.06 -6.82 -4.40
C GLY A 125 -1.93 -7.72 -5.62
N ARG A 126 -1.55 -7.20 -6.80
CA ARG A 126 -1.26 -8.03 -7.98
C ARG A 126 -0.06 -8.94 -7.78
N LEU A 127 0.99 -8.46 -7.11
CA LEU A 127 2.18 -9.24 -6.82
C LEU A 127 1.91 -10.40 -5.85
N TRP A 128 1.10 -10.19 -4.80
CA TRP A 128 0.65 -11.28 -3.94
C TRP A 128 -0.19 -12.32 -4.67
N ASN A 129 -1.12 -11.90 -5.53
CA ASN A 129 -1.90 -12.83 -6.34
C ASN A 129 -1.01 -13.62 -7.31
N LEU A 130 -0.02 -12.96 -7.92
CA LEU A 130 0.95 -13.62 -8.79
C LEU A 130 1.78 -14.66 -8.02
N GLN A 131 2.21 -14.34 -6.80
CA GLN A 131 2.95 -15.27 -5.95
C GLN A 131 2.09 -16.49 -5.58
N ALA A 132 0.83 -16.26 -5.16
CA ALA A 132 -0.10 -17.34 -4.87
C ALA A 132 -0.36 -18.24 -6.09
N ASP A 133 -0.57 -17.66 -7.27
CA ASP A 133 -0.74 -18.42 -8.52
C ASP A 133 0.54 -19.21 -8.91
N ALA A 134 1.72 -18.67 -8.58
CA ALA A 134 3.01 -19.33 -8.80
C ALA A 134 3.20 -20.54 -7.89
N ASP A 135 2.90 -20.38 -6.59
CA ASP A 135 2.93 -21.46 -5.60
C ASP A 135 1.94 -22.58 -5.95
N ASP A 136 0.73 -22.20 -6.39
CA ASP A 136 -0.29 -23.13 -6.88
C ASP A 136 0.18 -23.93 -8.11
N LEU A 137 0.89 -23.28 -9.04
CA LEU A 137 1.46 -23.94 -10.21
C LEU A 137 2.59 -24.89 -9.83
N GLU A 138 3.51 -24.46 -8.97
CA GLU A 138 4.57 -25.33 -8.45
C GLU A 138 3.97 -26.56 -7.77
N GLN A 139 2.97 -26.38 -6.92
CA GLN A 139 2.30 -27.49 -6.25
C GLN A 139 1.62 -28.45 -7.23
N ALA A 140 1.02 -27.95 -8.31
CA ALA A 140 0.44 -28.78 -9.36
C ALA A 140 1.50 -29.61 -10.10
N VAL A 141 2.67 -29.04 -10.37
CA VAL A 141 3.82 -29.72 -10.97
C VAL A 141 4.38 -30.76 -10.00
N GLU A 142 4.66 -30.39 -8.75
CA GLU A 142 5.18 -31.28 -7.71
C GLU A 142 4.30 -32.51 -7.49
N ARG A 143 2.98 -32.33 -7.43
CA ARG A 143 2.01 -33.45 -7.33
C ARG A 143 2.13 -34.41 -8.49
N TRP A 144 2.36 -33.92 -9.71
CA TRP A 144 2.56 -34.78 -10.87
C TRP A 144 3.82 -35.63 -10.74
N PHE A 145 4.95 -34.99 -10.40
CA PHE A 145 6.24 -35.66 -10.24
C PHE A 145 6.26 -36.66 -9.08
N THR A 146 5.54 -36.37 -8.00
CA THR A 146 5.39 -37.29 -6.87
C THR A 146 4.69 -38.59 -7.29
N VAL A 147 3.65 -38.49 -8.14
CA VAL A 147 2.87 -39.65 -8.61
C VAL A 147 3.62 -40.45 -9.66
N HIS A 148 4.28 -39.79 -10.61
CA HIS A 148 4.84 -40.44 -11.81
C HIS A 148 6.36 -40.72 -11.72
N ARG A 149 7.04 -40.29 -10.66
CA ARG A 149 8.49 -40.51 -10.40
C ARG A 149 9.38 -40.27 -11.64
N THR A 150 9.18 -39.13 -12.28
CA THR A 150 9.88 -38.74 -13.51
C THR A 150 11.28 -38.19 -13.24
N SER A 151 12.18 -38.23 -14.24
CA SER A 151 13.55 -37.73 -14.15
C SER A 151 13.64 -36.23 -13.79
N PRO A 152 14.64 -35.80 -12.99
CA PRO A 152 14.89 -34.38 -12.67
C PRO A 152 15.08 -33.49 -13.90
N VAL A 153 15.70 -33.99 -14.97
CA VAL A 153 15.94 -33.20 -16.20
C VAL A 153 14.61 -32.83 -16.88
N VAL A 154 13.62 -33.72 -16.82
CA VAL A 154 12.26 -33.44 -17.35
C VAL A 154 11.57 -32.37 -16.50
N ARG A 155 11.82 -32.34 -15.18
CA ARG A 155 11.28 -31.31 -14.28
C ARG A 155 11.81 -29.93 -14.64
N GLU A 156 13.13 -29.79 -14.76
CA GLU A 156 13.78 -28.53 -15.15
C GLU A 156 13.26 -28.06 -16.52
N TRP A 157 13.05 -28.99 -17.46
CA TRP A 157 12.47 -28.66 -18.77
C TRP A 157 11.03 -28.16 -18.67
N VAL A 158 10.20 -28.81 -17.85
CA VAL A 158 8.80 -28.41 -17.65
C VAL A 158 8.72 -27.04 -16.98
N GLU A 159 9.51 -26.80 -15.94
CA GLU A 159 9.55 -25.52 -15.23
C GLU A 159 9.97 -24.40 -16.18
N ALA A 160 11.04 -24.60 -16.95
CA ALA A 160 11.48 -23.64 -17.95
C ALA A 160 10.41 -23.37 -19.00
N ARG A 161 9.74 -24.41 -19.50
CA ARG A 161 8.67 -24.28 -20.50
C ARG A 161 7.49 -23.48 -19.95
N LEU A 162 7.07 -23.73 -18.71
CA LEU A 162 5.95 -23.06 -18.04
C LEU A 162 6.26 -21.59 -17.74
N LEU A 163 7.51 -21.28 -17.43
CA LEU A 163 8.02 -19.92 -17.24
C LEU A 163 8.26 -19.17 -18.57
N GLY A 164 7.99 -19.81 -19.71
CA GLY A 164 8.02 -19.17 -21.03
C GLY A 164 9.40 -19.16 -21.68
N ALA A 165 10.30 -20.08 -21.32
CA ALA A 165 11.56 -20.27 -22.03
C ALA A 165 11.34 -20.51 -23.53
N SER A 166 12.26 -19.99 -24.34
CA SER A 166 12.28 -20.23 -25.78
C SER A 166 12.69 -21.67 -26.10
N GLU A 167 12.30 -22.17 -27.26
CA GLU A 167 12.71 -23.49 -27.75
C GLU A 167 14.23 -23.63 -27.80
N ASP A 168 14.94 -22.57 -28.22
CA ASP A 168 16.40 -22.54 -28.26
C ASP A 168 17.02 -22.72 -26.87
N TYR A 169 16.43 -22.09 -25.84
CA TYR A 169 16.86 -22.26 -24.45
C TYR A 169 16.63 -23.70 -23.97
N LEU A 170 15.44 -24.24 -24.25
CA LEU A 170 15.08 -25.60 -23.85
C LEU A 170 16.02 -26.65 -24.47
N ARG A 171 16.40 -26.47 -25.74
CA ARG A 171 17.40 -27.31 -26.41
C ARG A 171 18.78 -27.16 -25.80
N ALA A 172 19.20 -25.92 -25.52
CA ALA A 172 20.52 -25.65 -24.94
C ALA A 172 20.68 -26.17 -23.50
N MET A 173 19.58 -26.32 -22.76
CA MET A 173 19.57 -26.83 -21.39
C MET A 173 19.77 -28.34 -21.31
N VAL A 174 19.33 -29.08 -22.33
CA VAL A 174 19.51 -30.55 -22.40
C VAL A 174 20.93 -30.86 -22.85
N ARG A 175 21.62 -31.74 -22.13
CA ARG A 175 22.99 -32.14 -22.48
C ARG A 175 23.00 -32.89 -23.80
N SER A 176 24.09 -32.83 -24.55
CA SER A 176 24.21 -33.51 -25.84
C SER A 176 24.09 -35.04 -25.76
N GLU A 177 24.29 -35.62 -24.58
CA GLU A 177 24.17 -37.07 -24.31
C GLU A 177 22.73 -37.50 -24.03
N ASP A 178 21.85 -36.54 -23.68
CA ASP A 178 20.45 -36.79 -23.36
C ASP A 178 19.58 -36.68 -24.63
N ASP A 179 18.56 -37.53 -24.73
CA ASP A 179 17.59 -37.46 -25.84
C ASP A 179 16.59 -36.32 -25.61
N TYR A 180 16.82 -35.19 -26.29
CA TYR A 180 15.93 -34.02 -26.25
C TYR A 180 14.49 -34.37 -26.61
N GLU A 181 14.28 -35.19 -27.64
CA GLU A 181 12.93 -35.50 -28.12
C GLU A 181 12.17 -36.34 -27.08
N ALA A 182 12.86 -37.28 -26.42
CA ALA A 182 12.28 -38.04 -25.31
C ALA A 182 11.92 -37.13 -24.12
N ILE A 183 12.79 -36.19 -23.75
CA ILE A 183 12.54 -35.22 -22.67
C ILE A 183 11.38 -34.30 -23.03
N ALA A 184 11.37 -33.74 -24.23
CA ALA A 184 10.34 -32.84 -24.71
C ALA A 184 8.98 -33.53 -24.82
N ALA A 185 8.94 -34.79 -25.28
CA ALA A 185 7.72 -35.58 -25.32
C ALA A 185 7.16 -35.86 -23.91
N ALA A 186 8.03 -36.29 -22.98
CA ALA A 186 7.64 -36.50 -21.58
C ALA A 186 7.15 -35.20 -20.93
N GLY A 187 7.90 -34.12 -21.04
CA GLY A 187 7.55 -32.81 -20.49
C GLY A 187 6.27 -32.25 -21.10
N SER A 188 6.04 -32.45 -22.40
CA SER A 188 4.81 -32.02 -23.08
C SER A 188 3.57 -32.71 -22.53
N GLN A 189 3.65 -33.99 -22.15
CA GLN A 189 2.54 -34.68 -21.47
C GLN A 189 2.19 -33.99 -20.15
N ILE A 190 3.19 -33.58 -19.36
CA ILE A 190 3.02 -32.89 -18.07
C ILE A 190 2.39 -31.52 -18.27
N VAL A 191 2.94 -30.69 -19.16
CA VAL A 191 2.41 -29.35 -19.47
C VAL A 191 0.98 -29.44 -20.03
N SER A 192 0.67 -30.51 -20.76
CA SER A 192 -0.67 -30.76 -21.28
C SER A 192 -1.66 -31.25 -20.21
N SER A 193 -1.22 -31.67 -19.02
CA SER A 193 -2.11 -32.09 -17.94
C SER A 193 -3.15 -31.01 -17.62
N ARG A 194 -4.40 -31.41 -17.42
CA ARG A 194 -5.51 -30.47 -17.16
C ARG A 194 -5.23 -29.57 -15.94
N LEU A 195 -4.65 -30.15 -14.89
CA LEU A 195 -4.37 -29.42 -13.65
C LEU A 195 -3.23 -28.41 -13.87
N VAL A 196 -2.09 -28.86 -14.39
CA VAL A 196 -0.93 -27.99 -14.69
C VAL A 196 -1.33 -26.87 -15.64
N ARG A 197 -2.06 -27.18 -16.72
CA ARG A 197 -2.54 -26.19 -17.69
C ARG A 197 -3.47 -25.14 -17.08
N LYS A 198 -4.32 -25.52 -16.12
CA LYS A 198 -5.21 -24.59 -15.40
C LYS A 198 -4.38 -23.56 -14.62
N HIS A 199 -3.45 -24.03 -13.79
CA HIS A 199 -2.63 -23.15 -12.95
C HIS A 199 -1.63 -22.33 -13.79
N ALA A 200 -1.07 -22.91 -14.87
CA ALA A 200 -0.20 -22.19 -15.79
C ALA A 200 -0.90 -21.01 -16.47
N ARG A 201 -2.18 -21.17 -16.81
CA ARG A 201 -3.01 -20.07 -17.35
C ARG A 201 -3.31 -19.00 -16.31
N ALA A 202 -3.57 -19.40 -15.06
CA ALA A 202 -3.79 -18.46 -13.96
C ALA A 202 -2.54 -17.61 -13.72
N TYR A 203 -1.39 -18.26 -13.54
CA TYR A 203 -0.07 -17.62 -13.45
C TYR A 203 0.21 -16.67 -14.62
N GLY A 204 0.04 -17.14 -15.86
CA GLY A 204 0.27 -16.30 -17.04
C GLY A 204 -0.70 -15.12 -17.15
N HIS A 205 -1.88 -15.19 -16.52
CA HIS A 205 -2.83 -14.09 -16.45
C HIS A 205 -2.47 -13.09 -15.35
N SER A 206 -2.10 -13.55 -14.16
CA SER A 206 -1.64 -12.69 -13.06
C SER A 206 -0.33 -11.99 -13.41
N LEU A 207 0.59 -12.66 -14.11
CA LEU A 207 1.84 -12.06 -14.58
C LEU A 207 1.57 -10.88 -15.51
N ARG A 208 0.73 -11.09 -16.53
CA ARG A 208 0.33 -10.01 -17.45
C ARG A 208 -0.39 -8.86 -16.77
N LYS A 209 -1.18 -9.14 -15.72
CA LYS A 209 -1.83 -8.10 -14.90
C LYS A 209 -0.80 -7.32 -14.09
N ALA A 210 0.13 -7.99 -13.43
CA ALA A 210 1.21 -7.36 -12.67
C ALA A 210 2.08 -6.47 -13.58
N ASP A 211 2.45 -6.97 -14.76
CA ASP A 211 3.19 -6.20 -15.76
C ASP A 211 2.42 -4.97 -16.25
N ARG A 212 1.11 -5.10 -16.48
CA ARG A 212 0.26 -3.98 -16.89
C ARG A 212 0.17 -2.93 -15.78
N THR A 213 -0.07 -3.33 -14.54
CA THR A 213 -0.12 -2.41 -13.40
C THR A 213 1.25 -1.73 -13.20
N MET A 214 2.35 -2.47 -13.32
CA MET A 214 3.70 -1.91 -13.33
C MET A 214 3.87 -0.85 -14.42
N HIS A 215 3.44 -1.15 -15.66
CA HIS A 215 3.53 -0.21 -16.77
C HIS A 215 2.72 1.07 -16.53
N ASN A 216 1.53 0.95 -15.92
CA ASN A 216 0.69 2.09 -15.53
C ASN A 216 1.30 2.89 -14.37
N LEU A 217 2.01 2.23 -13.44
CA LEU A 217 2.67 2.85 -12.31
C LEU A 217 3.88 3.70 -12.72
N MET A 218 4.61 3.28 -13.76
CA MET A 218 5.81 3.97 -14.25
C MET A 218 5.64 5.47 -14.51
N PRO A 219 4.66 5.95 -15.31
CA PRO A 219 4.48 7.38 -15.54
C PRO A 219 4.15 8.15 -14.25
N ILE A 220 3.40 7.54 -13.32
CA ILE A 220 3.02 8.15 -12.04
C ILE A 220 4.26 8.33 -11.15
N LEU A 221 5.17 7.35 -11.12
CA LEU A 221 6.45 7.44 -10.42
C LEU A 221 7.33 8.54 -11.03
N ILE A 222 7.45 8.59 -12.36
CA ILE A 222 8.25 9.60 -13.08
C ILE A 222 7.73 11.01 -12.77
N GLU A 223 6.42 11.22 -12.86
CA GLU A 223 5.79 12.51 -12.60
C GLU A 223 5.98 12.94 -11.13
N ASN A 224 5.91 11.99 -10.19
CA ASN A 224 6.18 12.28 -8.77
C ASN A 224 7.63 12.73 -8.52
N VAL A 225 8.60 12.12 -9.20
CA VAL A 225 10.00 12.57 -9.13
C VAL A 225 10.15 13.96 -9.76
N ARG A 226 9.54 14.20 -10.93
CA ARG A 226 9.62 15.48 -11.64
C ARG A 226 9.03 16.64 -10.82
N ARG A 227 7.85 16.47 -10.25
CA ARG A 227 7.21 17.48 -9.38
C ARG A 227 8.05 17.83 -8.16
N ARG A 228 8.87 16.90 -7.68
CA ARG A 228 9.76 17.11 -6.53
C ARG A 228 11.09 17.74 -6.92
N SER A 229 11.61 17.50 -8.13
CA SER A 229 12.82 18.18 -8.62
C SER A 229 12.61 19.68 -8.86
N ASN A 230 11.37 20.11 -9.13
CA ASN A 230 11.02 21.50 -9.43
C ASN A 230 10.56 22.32 -8.20
N ARG A 231 10.62 21.76 -6.99
CA ARG A 231 10.24 22.40 -5.72
C ARG A 231 11.43 22.50 -4.79
#